data_AF-A0A2M7RSK8-F1
#
_entry.id   AF-A0A2M7RSK8-F1
#
_cell.length_a   1.000
_cell.length_b   1.000
_cell.length_c   1.000
_cell.angle_alpha   90.00
_cell.angle_beta   90.00
_cell.angle_gamma   90.00
#
_symmetry.space_group_name_H-M   'P 1'
#
loop_
_entity.id
_entity.type
_entity.pdbx_description
1 polymer ?
#
loop_
_entity_poly.entity_id
_entity_poly.type
_entity_poly.pdbx_seq_one_letter_code
_entity_poly.pdbx_strand_id
1 'polypeptide(L)'
;MKNKTLVSIFIFTFVGFISLQIPFSRVLGSNTKFTLFDFIAPSFGAVLGSVPGIFSVFLIQVVNIILHGKNFDFGGIIRIFPTLFAVFYFAKKRTANIIVPFLAIIAFNLHPIGRSAWQYSMFWLIPIASYFFRKNLFIRSLGATFTAHAVGGALWVWTFGLSKEIWLSLIPQTAMERLLFASGISVFYLLILNTLSFIFKKRILPLLPNIEKKYLYV
;
A
#
# COMPACT_ATOMS: atom_id res chain seq x y z
N MET A 1 8.59 -19.62 18.48
CA MET A 1 8.48 -18.74 17.29
C MET A 1 7.09 -18.11 17.14
N LYS A 2 5.99 -18.86 17.26
CA LYS A 2 4.61 -18.33 17.13
C LYS A 2 4.29 -17.11 18.02
N ASN A 3 4.63 -17.16 19.31
CA ASN A 3 4.35 -16.05 20.25
C ASN A 3 5.06 -14.74 19.84
N LYS A 4 6.26 -14.85 19.27
CA LYS A 4 7.04 -13.69 18.83
C LYS A 4 6.35 -12.97 17.67
N THR A 5 5.84 -13.74 16.71
CA THR A 5 5.09 -13.22 15.56
C THR A 5 3.77 -12.58 15.98
N LEU A 6 3.04 -13.16 16.94
CA LEU A 6 1.80 -12.59 17.47
C LEU A 6 2.04 -11.23 18.15
N VAL A 7 3.08 -11.12 18.97
CA VAL A 7 3.46 -9.84 19.61
C VAL A 7 3.81 -8.79 18.55
N SER A 8 4.60 -9.14 17.53
CA SER A 8 4.93 -8.20 16.45
C SER A 8 3.69 -7.78 15.65
N ILE A 9 2.77 -8.70 15.34
CA ILE A 9 1.49 -8.38 14.70
C ILE A 9 0.70 -7.39 15.56
N PHE A 10 0.59 -7.65 16.86
CA PHE A 10 -0.15 -6.77 17.77
C PHE A 10 0.45 -5.35 17.81
N ILE A 11 1.77 -5.23 17.99
CA ILE A 11 2.46 -3.93 18.03
C ILE A 11 2.25 -3.17 16.72
N PHE A 12 2.48 -3.81 15.58
CA PHE A 12 2.31 -3.15 14.28
C PHE A 12 0.85 -2.80 14.00
N THR A 13 -0.09 -3.65 14.40
CA THR A 13 -1.53 -3.36 14.31
C THR A 13 -1.86 -2.12 15.13
N PHE A 14 -1.37 -2.03 16.37
CA PHE A 14 -1.62 -0.88 17.25
C PHE A 14 -1.00 0.41 16.70
N VAL A 15 0.29 0.39 16.33
CA VAL A 15 0.98 1.56 15.75
C VAL A 15 0.35 1.98 14.42
N GLY A 16 -0.01 1.01 13.58
CA GLY A 16 -0.65 1.26 12.30
C GLY A 16 -2.05 1.85 12.47
N PHE A 17 -2.82 1.39 13.46
CA PHE A 17 -4.11 1.96 13.79
C PHE A 17 -4.00 3.43 14.26
N ILE A 18 -3.05 3.74 15.15
CA ILE A 18 -2.77 5.13 15.56
C ILE A 18 -2.39 5.98 14.34
N SER A 19 -1.51 5.46 13.47
CA SER A 19 -1.07 6.17 12.26
C SER A 19 -2.21 6.44 11.27
N LEU A 20 -3.23 5.57 11.23
CA LEU A 20 -4.41 5.76 10.39
C LEU A 20 -5.27 6.93 10.87
N GLN A 21 -5.18 7.31 12.15
CA GLN A 21 -5.89 8.45 12.69
C GLN A 21 -5.17 9.80 12.45
N ILE A 22 -3.93 9.78 11.98
CA ILE A 22 -3.13 10.99 11.76
C ILE A 22 -3.26 11.41 10.28
N PRO A 23 -4.08 12.42 9.95
CA PRO A 23 -4.17 12.93 8.59
C PRO A 23 -2.87 13.63 8.20
N PHE A 24 -2.41 13.38 6.99
CA PHE A 24 -1.20 13.98 6.44
C PHE A 24 -1.53 15.02 5.36
N SER A 25 -2.37 14.66 4.39
CA SER A 25 -2.80 15.58 3.34
C SER A 25 -4.21 15.24 2.84
N ARG A 26 -4.83 16.13 2.08
CA ARG A 26 -6.09 15.82 1.38
C ARG A 26 -5.79 15.18 0.03
N VAL A 27 -6.68 14.29 -0.39
CA VAL A 27 -6.73 13.82 -1.78
C VAL A 27 -7.23 15.00 -2.62
N LEU A 28 -6.50 15.44 -3.65
CA LEU A 28 -7.01 16.57 -4.44
C LEU A 28 -8.31 16.14 -5.14
N GLY A 29 -9.32 17.01 -5.09
CA GLY A 29 -10.65 16.70 -5.62
C GLY A 29 -11.53 15.83 -4.71
N SER A 30 -11.15 15.58 -3.46
CA SER A 30 -11.97 14.82 -2.50
C SER A 30 -11.85 15.32 -1.07
N ASN A 31 -12.89 15.08 -0.25
CA ASN A 31 -12.86 15.30 1.20
C ASN A 31 -12.10 14.20 1.96
N THR A 32 -11.61 13.17 1.26
CA THR A 32 -10.81 12.09 1.83
C THR A 32 -9.40 12.60 2.15
N LYS A 33 -8.81 12.08 3.23
CA LYS A 33 -7.46 12.43 3.66
C LYS A 33 -6.54 11.23 3.48
N PHE A 34 -5.34 11.48 2.96
CA PHE A 34 -4.23 10.57 3.15
C PHE A 34 -3.76 10.66 4.60
N THR A 35 -3.32 9.54 5.12
CA THR A 35 -2.96 9.34 6.51
C THR A 35 -1.50 8.92 6.60
N LEU A 36 -0.91 9.05 7.78
CA LEU A 36 0.43 8.52 8.03
C LEU A 36 0.50 7.02 7.74
N PHE A 37 -0.61 6.30 7.95
CA PHE A 37 -0.74 4.88 7.65
C PHE A 37 -0.42 4.55 6.19
N ASP A 38 -0.83 5.38 5.24
CA ASP A 38 -0.64 5.12 3.82
C ASP A 38 0.85 5.07 3.41
N PHE A 39 1.72 5.75 4.15
CA PHE A 39 3.18 5.67 3.95
C PHE A 39 3.82 4.47 4.63
N ILE A 40 3.33 4.06 5.80
CA ILE A 40 3.97 2.98 6.58
C ILE A 40 3.43 1.60 6.23
N ALA A 41 2.17 1.47 5.80
CA ALA A 41 1.51 0.18 5.61
C ALA A 41 2.30 -0.78 4.70
N PRO A 42 2.83 -0.38 3.53
CA PRO A 42 3.58 -1.29 2.66
C PRO A 42 4.79 -1.93 3.36
N SER A 43 5.41 -1.21 4.30
CA SER A 43 6.57 -1.67 5.08
C SER A 43 6.26 -2.85 6.00
N PHE A 44 4.99 -3.03 6.40
CA PHE A 44 4.57 -4.09 7.32
C PHE A 44 4.90 -5.47 6.74
N GLY A 45 4.71 -5.63 5.44
CA GLY A 45 5.01 -6.89 4.75
C GLY A 45 6.52 -7.18 4.63
N ALA A 46 7.35 -6.13 4.61
CA ALA A 46 8.80 -6.29 4.60
C ALA A 46 9.36 -6.62 5.98
N VAL A 47 8.81 -6.02 7.04
CA VAL A 47 9.28 -6.23 8.42
C VAL A 47 8.69 -7.50 9.05
N LEU A 48 7.38 -7.73 8.93
CA LEU A 48 6.72 -8.88 9.55
C LEU A 48 6.72 -10.13 8.65
N GLY A 49 7.09 -9.98 7.38
CA GLY A 49 6.85 -10.96 6.33
C GLY A 49 5.48 -10.79 5.67
N SER A 50 5.32 -11.37 4.48
CA SER A 50 4.15 -11.10 3.62
C SER A 50 2.81 -11.41 4.28
N VAL A 51 2.62 -12.61 4.85
CA VAL A 51 1.32 -13.02 5.41
C VAL A 51 1.01 -12.28 6.72
N PRO A 52 1.92 -12.23 7.73
CA PRO A 52 1.68 -11.46 8.95
C PRO A 52 1.46 -9.97 8.70
N GLY A 53 2.19 -9.37 7.74
CA GLY A 53 2.02 -7.97 7.37
C GLY A 53 0.66 -7.67 6.75
N ILE A 54 0.20 -8.51 5.81
CA ILE A 54 -1.13 -8.39 5.20
C ILE A 54 -2.21 -8.53 6.28
N PHE A 55 -2.08 -9.52 7.16
CA PHE A 55 -3.05 -9.73 8.24
C PHE A 55 -3.12 -8.55 9.22
N SER A 56 -1.98 -7.96 9.57
CA SER A 56 -1.93 -6.77 10.43
C SER A 56 -2.65 -5.58 9.79
N VAL A 57 -2.38 -5.30 8.51
CA VAL A 57 -3.05 -4.22 7.75
C VAL A 57 -4.54 -4.49 7.60
N PHE A 58 -4.94 -5.74 7.37
CA PHE A 58 -6.35 -6.13 7.31
C PHE A 58 -7.06 -5.84 8.64
N LEU A 59 -6.48 -6.25 9.78
CA LEU A 59 -7.05 -5.96 11.10
C LEU A 59 -7.19 -4.46 11.36
N ILE A 60 -6.18 -3.66 11.02
CA ILE A 60 -6.24 -2.19 11.15
C ILE A 60 -7.45 -1.63 10.40
N GLN A 61 -7.63 -2.03 9.14
CA GLN A 61 -8.70 -1.52 8.29
C GLN A 61 -10.07 -1.97 8.79
N VAL A 62 -10.23 -3.24 9.16
CA VAL A 62 -11.48 -3.78 9.71
C VAL A 62 -11.87 -3.08 11.00
N VAL A 63 -10.94 -2.95 11.95
CA VAL A 63 -11.19 -2.25 13.22
C VAL A 63 -11.55 -0.79 12.97
N ASN A 64 -10.88 -0.12 12.03
CA ASN A 64 -11.20 1.26 11.68
C ASN A 64 -12.60 1.43 11.10
N ILE A 65 -13.03 0.50 10.23
CA ILE A 65 -14.39 0.49 9.66
C ILE A 65 -15.43 0.26 10.76
N ILE A 66 -15.20 -0.70 11.66
CA ILE A 66 -16.09 -1.00 12.79
C ILE A 66 -16.24 0.21 13.72
N LEU A 67 -15.14 0.84 14.12
CA LEU A 67 -15.16 1.93 15.11
C LEU A 67 -15.78 3.23 14.56
N HIS A 68 -15.59 3.54 13.28
CA HIS A 68 -16.06 4.79 12.71
C HIS A 68 -17.42 4.67 12.01
N GLY A 69 -17.96 3.45 11.85
CA GLY A 69 -19.35 3.15 11.46
C GLY A 69 -19.84 3.67 10.10
N LYS A 70 -19.07 4.53 9.41
CA LYS A 70 -19.49 5.27 8.21
C LYS A 70 -19.16 4.59 6.87
N ASN A 71 -18.45 3.46 6.88
CA ASN A 71 -17.91 2.83 5.67
C ASN A 71 -18.23 1.32 5.58
N PHE A 72 -19.36 0.86 6.14
CA PHE A 72 -19.85 -0.51 5.92
C PHE A 72 -20.62 -0.64 4.59
N ASP A 73 -20.39 0.26 3.64
CA ASP A 73 -20.88 0.17 2.27
C ASP A 73 -19.90 -0.61 1.37
N PHE A 74 -20.34 -0.96 0.16
CA PHE A 74 -19.50 -1.64 -0.82
C PHE A 74 -18.19 -0.88 -1.10
N GLY A 75 -18.24 0.45 -1.04
CA GLY A 75 -17.06 1.31 -1.22
C GLY A 75 -16.01 1.15 -0.13
N GLY A 76 -16.43 1.10 1.14
CA GLY A 76 -15.54 0.88 2.26
C GLY A 76 -14.84 -0.48 2.21
N ILE A 77 -15.57 -1.54 1.83
CA ILE A 77 -14.99 -2.89 1.67
C ILE A 77 -13.96 -2.93 0.54
N ILE A 78 -14.28 -2.34 -0.61
CA ILE A 78 -13.40 -2.34 -1.78
C ILE A 78 -12.10 -1.55 -1.52
N ARG A 79 -12.15 -0.52 -0.68
CA ARG A 79 -10.98 0.28 -0.30
C ARG A 79 -9.95 -0.46 0.56
N ILE A 80 -10.30 -1.63 1.12
CA ILE A 80 -9.35 -2.45 1.88
C ILE A 80 -8.28 -3.04 0.96
N PHE A 81 -8.69 -3.52 -0.23
CA PHE A 81 -7.83 -4.30 -1.12
C PHE A 81 -6.57 -3.57 -1.61
N PRO A 82 -6.64 -2.30 -2.07
CA PRO A 82 -5.46 -1.56 -2.53
C PRO A 82 -4.27 -1.63 -1.56
N THR A 83 -4.51 -1.35 -0.28
CA THR A 83 -3.44 -1.33 0.73
C THR A 83 -2.87 -2.73 0.97
N LEU A 84 -3.71 -3.77 1.00
CA LEU A 84 -3.24 -5.16 1.14
C LEU A 84 -2.32 -5.57 -0.02
N PHE A 85 -2.65 -5.17 -1.25
CA PHE A 85 -1.82 -5.47 -2.41
C PHE A 85 -0.55 -4.63 -2.48
N ALA A 86 -0.54 -3.42 -1.93
CA ALA A 86 0.69 -2.64 -1.70
C ALA A 86 1.64 -3.39 -0.75
N VAL A 87 1.14 -3.88 0.37
CA VAL A 87 1.89 -4.70 1.35
C VAL A 87 2.42 -5.97 0.69
N PHE A 88 1.56 -6.67 -0.03
CA PHE A 88 1.93 -7.86 -0.79
C PHE A 88 3.04 -7.55 -1.80
N TYR A 89 2.94 -6.46 -2.55
CA TYR A 89 3.93 -6.11 -3.54
C TYR A 89 5.29 -5.80 -2.90
N PHE A 90 5.25 -4.93 -1.89
CA PHE A 90 6.44 -4.42 -1.22
C PHE A 90 7.18 -5.53 -0.48
N ALA A 91 6.48 -6.48 0.17
CA ALA A 91 7.08 -7.51 1.01
C ALA A 91 8.21 -8.32 0.34
N LYS A 92 7.97 -8.89 -0.85
CA LYS A 92 8.95 -9.77 -1.53
C LYS A 92 8.78 -9.77 -3.04
N LYS A 93 9.82 -10.17 -3.77
CA LYS A 93 9.80 -10.38 -5.23
C LYS A 93 9.15 -11.73 -5.56
N ARG A 94 8.12 -11.72 -6.40
CA ARG A 94 7.34 -12.89 -6.85
C ARG A 94 6.65 -12.60 -8.17
N THR A 95 6.36 -13.63 -8.96
CA THR A 95 5.66 -13.49 -10.25
C THR A 95 4.31 -12.79 -10.11
N ALA A 96 3.63 -12.97 -8.98
CA ALA A 96 2.39 -12.26 -8.68
C ALA A 96 2.51 -10.72 -8.69
N ASN A 97 3.72 -10.16 -8.48
CA ASN A 97 3.97 -8.72 -8.63
C ASN A 97 3.74 -8.21 -10.07
N ILE A 98 3.84 -9.10 -11.07
CA ILE A 98 3.58 -8.80 -12.49
C ILE A 98 2.14 -9.18 -12.84
N ILE A 99 1.69 -10.37 -12.40
CA ILE A 99 0.37 -10.89 -12.75
C ILE A 99 -0.75 -9.97 -12.23
N VAL A 100 -0.66 -9.47 -11.00
CA VAL A 100 -1.70 -8.62 -10.41
C VAL A 100 -1.95 -7.33 -11.22
N PRO A 101 -0.95 -6.47 -11.48
CA PRO A 101 -1.18 -5.28 -12.29
C PRO A 101 -1.58 -5.61 -13.73
N PHE A 102 -1.07 -6.71 -14.30
CA PHE A 102 -1.49 -7.15 -15.63
C PHE A 102 -2.98 -7.53 -15.69
N LEU A 103 -3.46 -8.31 -14.71
CA LEU A 103 -4.88 -8.64 -14.59
C LEU A 103 -5.74 -7.41 -14.31
N ALA A 104 -5.23 -6.43 -13.55
CA ALA A 104 -5.92 -5.15 -13.36
C ALA A 104 -6.09 -4.40 -14.69
N ILE A 105 -5.06 -4.34 -15.55
CA ILE A 105 -5.14 -3.75 -16.90
C ILE A 105 -6.26 -4.42 -17.70
N ILE A 106 -6.29 -5.76 -17.71
CA ILE A 106 -7.32 -6.52 -18.43
C ILE A 106 -8.71 -6.19 -17.85
N ALA A 107 -8.89 -6.31 -16.54
CA ALA A 107 -10.17 -6.08 -15.88
C ALA A 107 -10.71 -4.68 -16.15
N PHE A 108 -9.87 -3.65 -16.12
CA PHE A 108 -10.28 -2.28 -16.40
C PHE A 108 -10.71 -2.09 -17.86
N ASN A 109 -9.95 -2.62 -18.82
CA ASN A 109 -10.25 -2.47 -20.25
C ASN A 109 -11.40 -3.36 -20.73
N LEU A 110 -11.78 -4.38 -19.97
CA LEU A 110 -13.01 -5.14 -20.22
C LEU A 110 -14.26 -4.30 -19.96
N HIS A 111 -14.22 -3.37 -19.00
CA HIS A 111 -15.32 -2.45 -18.73
C HIS A 111 -15.47 -1.41 -19.85
N PRO A 112 -16.69 -1.09 -20.36
CA PRO A 112 -16.88 -0.14 -21.46
C PRO A 112 -16.25 1.23 -21.22
N ILE A 113 -16.42 1.78 -20.01
CA ILE A 113 -15.81 3.06 -19.64
C ILE A 113 -14.28 2.93 -19.57
N GLY A 114 -13.76 1.87 -18.94
CA GLY A 114 -12.33 1.68 -18.80
C GLY A 114 -11.64 1.51 -20.15
N ARG A 115 -12.26 0.80 -21.09
CA ARG A 115 -11.82 0.72 -22.49
C ARG A 115 -11.75 2.08 -23.17
N SER A 116 -12.72 2.95 -22.92
CA SER A 116 -12.76 4.31 -23.48
C SER A 116 -11.71 5.26 -22.86
N ALA A 117 -11.18 4.90 -21.68
CA ALA A 117 -10.15 5.61 -20.93
C ALA A 117 -8.89 4.74 -20.70
N TRP A 118 -8.56 3.86 -21.64
CA TRP A 118 -7.53 2.83 -21.50
C TRP A 118 -6.15 3.39 -21.11
N GLN A 119 -5.85 4.63 -21.49
CA GLN A 119 -4.61 5.34 -21.16
C GLN A 119 -4.38 5.38 -19.64
N TYR A 120 -5.44 5.44 -18.86
CA TYR A 120 -5.36 5.42 -17.40
C TYR A 120 -4.71 4.13 -16.87
N SER A 121 -5.03 2.99 -17.48
CA SER A 121 -4.48 1.68 -17.09
C SER A 121 -2.99 1.53 -17.42
N MET A 122 -2.42 2.39 -18.28
CA MET A 122 -0.99 2.31 -18.66
C MET A 122 -0.06 2.63 -17.49
N PHE A 123 -0.52 3.36 -16.47
CA PHE A 123 0.20 3.50 -15.21
C PHE A 123 0.54 2.16 -14.56
N TRP A 124 -0.22 1.11 -14.84
CA TRP A 124 -0.02 -0.21 -14.22
C TRP A 124 1.07 -1.03 -14.93
N LEU A 125 1.67 -0.50 -16.00
CA LEU A 125 2.96 -0.97 -16.50
C LEU A 125 4.12 -0.58 -15.57
N ILE A 126 4.00 0.51 -14.79
CA ILE A 126 5.02 0.95 -13.84
C ILE A 126 5.34 -0.09 -12.76
N PRO A 127 4.37 -0.75 -12.08
CA PRO A 127 4.69 -1.81 -11.13
C PRO A 127 5.28 -3.05 -11.80
N ILE A 128 4.93 -3.33 -13.06
CA ILE A 128 5.55 -4.40 -13.85
C ILE A 128 7.02 -4.06 -14.14
N ALA A 129 7.33 -2.86 -14.61
CA ALA A 129 8.71 -2.41 -14.82
C ALA A 129 9.49 -2.38 -13.50
N SER A 130 8.87 -1.84 -12.44
CA SER A 130 9.46 -1.72 -11.10
C SER A 130 9.87 -3.08 -10.53
N TYR A 131 9.19 -4.17 -10.90
CA TYR A 131 9.55 -5.53 -10.48
C TYR A 131 10.99 -5.91 -10.83
N PHE A 132 11.48 -5.47 -11.99
CA PHE A 132 12.82 -5.77 -12.47
C PHE A 132 13.89 -4.94 -11.74
N PHE A 133 13.56 -3.71 -11.35
CA PHE A 133 14.50 -2.74 -10.76
C PHE A 133 14.31 -2.50 -9.25
N ARG A 134 13.47 -3.29 -8.58
CA ARG A 134 13.10 -3.15 -7.15
C ARG A 134 14.23 -3.26 -6.12
N LYS A 135 15.49 -3.47 -6.55
CA LYS A 135 16.64 -3.39 -5.63
C LYS A 135 16.78 -1.96 -5.08
N ASN A 136 16.42 -0.95 -5.88
CA ASN A 136 16.27 0.43 -5.47
C ASN A 136 14.98 0.59 -4.63
N LEU A 137 15.09 1.20 -3.44
CA LEU A 137 13.98 1.37 -2.51
C LEU A 137 12.85 2.21 -3.10
N PHE A 138 13.17 3.34 -3.72
CA PHE A 138 12.18 4.21 -4.35
C PHE A 138 11.40 3.48 -5.44
N ILE A 139 12.07 2.72 -6.29
CA ILE A 139 11.41 1.91 -7.33
C ILE A 139 10.55 0.80 -6.72
N ARG A 140 10.98 0.18 -5.62
CA ARG A 140 10.16 -0.79 -4.89
C ARG A 140 8.89 -0.14 -4.31
N SER A 141 9.02 1.06 -3.75
CA SER A 141 7.92 1.87 -3.23
C SER A 141 6.95 2.30 -4.35
N LEU A 142 7.50 2.71 -5.49
CA LEU A 142 6.76 3.07 -6.70
C LEU A 142 5.91 1.88 -7.18
N GLY A 143 6.52 0.70 -7.27
CA GLY A 143 5.77 -0.51 -7.60
C GLY A 143 4.67 -0.84 -6.59
N ALA A 144 4.89 -0.61 -5.29
CA ALA A 144 3.87 -0.88 -4.28
C ALA A 144 2.66 0.06 -4.41
N THR A 145 2.91 1.37 -4.52
CA THR A 145 1.82 2.35 -4.61
C THR A 145 1.06 2.27 -5.93
N PHE A 146 1.74 1.98 -7.05
CA PHE A 146 1.04 1.72 -8.31
C PHE A 146 0.34 0.37 -8.35
N THR A 147 0.78 -0.65 -7.59
CA THR A 147 0.00 -1.90 -7.44
C THR A 147 -1.29 -1.66 -6.67
N ALA A 148 -1.24 -0.89 -5.58
CA ALA A 148 -2.45 -0.47 -4.86
C ALA A 148 -3.40 0.29 -5.78
N HIS A 149 -2.86 1.21 -6.58
CA HIS A 149 -3.62 1.97 -7.57
C HIS A 149 -4.22 1.08 -8.68
N ALA A 150 -3.49 0.06 -9.16
CA ALA A 150 -3.98 -0.87 -10.16
C ALA A 150 -5.18 -1.66 -9.66
N VAL A 151 -5.06 -2.26 -8.47
CA VAL A 151 -6.17 -3.01 -7.84
C VAL A 151 -7.34 -2.09 -7.54
N GLY A 152 -7.07 -0.90 -7.02
CA GLY A 152 -8.09 0.12 -6.76
C GLY A 152 -8.83 0.52 -8.02
N GLY A 153 -8.13 0.92 -9.07
CA GLY A 153 -8.74 1.36 -10.33
C GLY A 153 -9.54 0.26 -11.02
N ALA A 154 -9.03 -0.98 -11.01
CA ALA A 154 -9.75 -2.13 -11.54
C ALA A 154 -11.04 -2.41 -10.76
N LEU A 155 -11.04 -2.36 -9.43
CA LEU A 155 -12.28 -2.54 -8.67
C LEU A 155 -13.23 -1.33 -8.84
N TRP A 156 -12.67 -0.12 -8.89
CA TRP A 156 -13.43 1.11 -8.91
C TRP A 156 -14.23 1.28 -10.20
N VAL A 157 -13.66 0.94 -11.36
CA VAL A 157 -14.38 1.08 -12.65
C VAL A 157 -15.61 0.18 -12.75
N TRP A 158 -15.61 -0.97 -12.05
CA TRP A 158 -16.74 -1.90 -12.00
C TRP A 158 -17.76 -1.59 -10.91
N THR A 159 -17.40 -0.73 -9.95
CA THR A 159 -18.25 -0.42 -8.79
C THR A 159 -18.86 0.97 -8.90
N PHE A 160 -18.10 1.93 -9.44
CA PHE A 160 -18.45 3.33 -9.51
C PHE A 160 -18.43 3.78 -10.98
N GLY A 161 -19.55 4.30 -11.45
CA GLY A 161 -19.73 4.79 -12.81
C GLY A 161 -19.09 6.16 -13.07
N LEU A 162 -17.80 6.33 -12.77
CA LEU A 162 -17.07 7.55 -13.15
C LEU A 162 -17.04 7.68 -14.68
N SER A 163 -17.19 8.88 -15.22
CA SER A 163 -17.12 9.10 -16.66
C SER A 163 -15.68 8.95 -17.20
N LYS A 164 -15.56 8.82 -18.52
CA LYS A 164 -14.27 8.79 -19.21
C LYS A 164 -13.44 10.04 -18.90
N GLU A 165 -14.08 11.20 -18.91
CA GLU A 165 -13.44 12.50 -18.71
C GLU A 165 -12.80 12.57 -17.31
N ILE A 166 -13.49 12.04 -16.29
CA ILE A 166 -12.95 11.96 -14.93
C ILE A 166 -11.75 11.03 -14.88
N TRP A 167 -11.81 9.84 -15.49
CA TRP A 167 -10.66 8.95 -15.55
C TRP A 167 -9.45 9.61 -16.22
N LEU A 168 -9.65 10.32 -17.33
CA LEU A 168 -8.57 11.02 -18.02
C LEU A 168 -8.03 12.20 -17.21
N SER A 169 -8.89 12.94 -16.51
CA SER A 169 -8.44 14.06 -15.64
C SER A 169 -7.65 13.59 -14.42
N LEU A 170 -7.86 12.34 -13.98
CA LEU A 170 -7.10 11.75 -12.88
C LEU A 170 -5.66 11.38 -13.26
N ILE A 171 -5.27 11.39 -14.54
CA ILE A 171 -3.91 11.02 -14.97
C ILE A 171 -2.82 11.86 -14.29
N PRO A 172 -2.81 13.21 -14.39
CA PRO A 172 -1.79 14.03 -13.73
C PRO A 172 -1.85 13.90 -12.20
N GLN A 173 -3.07 13.81 -11.65
CA GLN A 173 -3.29 13.65 -10.21
C GLN A 173 -2.66 12.36 -9.69
N THR A 174 -2.94 11.25 -10.36
CA THR A 174 -2.40 9.94 -10.04
C THR A 174 -0.88 9.95 -10.10
N ALA A 175 -0.28 10.52 -11.14
CA ALA A 175 1.18 10.62 -11.22
C ALA A 175 1.77 11.35 -10.00
N MET A 176 1.23 12.52 -9.67
CA MET A 176 1.68 13.32 -8.53
C MET A 176 1.52 12.57 -7.20
N GLU A 177 0.33 12.02 -6.93
CA GLU A 177 0.07 11.29 -5.69
C GLU A 177 0.92 10.04 -5.56
N ARG A 178 1.09 9.27 -6.64
CA ARG A 178 1.89 8.05 -6.60
C ARG A 178 3.36 8.34 -6.37
N LEU A 179 3.89 9.45 -6.91
CA LEU A 179 5.24 9.91 -6.60
C LEU A 179 5.37 10.34 -5.14
N LEU A 180 4.40 11.09 -4.61
CA LEU A 180 4.36 11.46 -3.19
C LEU A 180 4.36 10.21 -2.29
N PHE A 181 3.52 9.22 -2.61
CA PHE A 181 3.48 7.96 -1.87
C PHE A 181 4.78 7.18 -1.99
N ALA A 182 5.38 7.08 -3.18
CA ALA A 182 6.65 6.37 -3.34
C ALA A 182 7.75 7.02 -2.49
N SER A 183 7.81 8.35 -2.45
CA SER A 183 8.73 9.10 -1.58
C SER A 183 8.43 8.84 -0.10
N GLY A 184 7.17 9.00 0.32
CA GLY A 184 6.74 8.78 1.70
C GLY A 184 7.05 7.36 2.17
N ILE A 185 6.65 6.34 1.41
CA ILE A 185 6.94 4.94 1.73
C ILE A 185 8.44 4.70 1.87
N SER A 186 9.26 5.29 1.00
CA SER A 186 10.72 5.12 1.06
C SER A 186 11.31 5.74 2.32
N VAL A 187 10.95 6.98 2.65
CA VAL A 187 11.42 7.68 3.84
C VAL A 187 10.98 6.94 5.10
N PHE A 188 9.69 6.62 5.20
CA PHE A 188 9.14 5.95 6.38
C PHE A 188 9.66 4.53 6.55
N TYR A 189 9.93 3.80 5.46
CA TYR A 189 10.57 2.49 5.56
C TYR A 189 11.96 2.58 6.21
N LEU A 190 12.78 3.56 5.80
CA LEU A 190 14.09 3.80 6.42
C LEU A 190 13.94 4.18 7.90
N LEU A 191 13.00 5.07 8.23
CA LEU A 191 12.73 5.45 9.62
C LEU A 191 12.35 4.22 10.46
N ILE A 192 11.41 3.40 9.98
CA ILE A 192 10.98 2.18 10.66
C ILE A 192 12.16 1.24 10.91
N LEU A 193 12.97 0.95 9.88
CA LEU A 193 14.11 0.04 10.04
C LEU A 193 15.14 0.54 11.06
N ASN A 194 15.45 1.84 11.03
CA ASN A 194 16.44 2.43 11.94
C ASN A 194 15.90 2.56 13.36
N THR A 195 14.65 2.98 13.54
CA THR A 195 13.98 3.02 14.86
C THR A 195 13.94 1.63 15.48
N LEU A 196 13.54 0.62 14.69
CA LEU A 196 13.56 -0.76 15.15
C LEU A 196 14.97 -1.17 15.57
N SER A 197 15.96 -1.02 14.69
CA SER A 197 17.37 -1.36 14.98
C SER A 197 17.88 -0.73 16.28
N PHE A 198 17.56 0.54 16.52
CA PHE A 198 17.89 1.24 17.76
C PHE A 198 17.24 0.59 18.99
N ILE A 199 15.93 0.31 18.95
CA ILE A 199 15.18 -0.37 20.02
C ILE A 199 15.78 -1.75 20.33
N PHE A 200 16.19 -2.49 19.30
CA PHE A 200 16.86 -3.79 19.44
C PHE A 200 18.21 -3.70 20.13
N LYS A 201 19.05 -2.76 19.70
CA LYS A 201 20.38 -2.54 20.28
C LYS A 201 20.28 -2.20 21.78
N LYS A 202 19.22 -1.49 22.17
CA LYS A 202 18.92 -1.15 23.57
C LYS A 202 18.22 -2.27 24.35
N ARG A 203 17.98 -3.45 23.75
CA ARG A 203 17.27 -4.60 24.33
C ARG A 203 15.88 -4.26 24.88
N ILE A 204 15.26 -3.19 24.36
CA ILE A 204 13.93 -2.74 24.79
C ILE A 204 12.86 -3.73 24.31
N LEU A 205 13.05 -4.32 23.11
CA LEU A 205 12.22 -5.39 22.58
C LEU A 205 13.11 -6.50 21.99
N PRO A 206 13.02 -7.76 22.45
CA PRO A 206 13.89 -8.84 21.97
C PRO A 206 13.43 -9.51 20.65
N LEU A 207 12.45 -8.97 19.92
CA LEU A 207 11.79 -9.67 18.80
C LEU A 207 11.72 -8.91 17.46
N LEU A 208 12.59 -9.23 16.49
CA LEU A 208 12.28 -8.98 15.08
C LEU A 208 12.55 -10.18 14.19
N PRO A 209 11.58 -10.59 13.36
CA PRO A 209 11.88 -11.31 12.14
C PRO A 209 12.45 -10.33 11.08
N ASN A 210 13.51 -10.75 10.37
CA ASN A 210 14.00 -10.18 9.11
C ASN A 210 14.13 -8.64 8.99
N ILE A 211 15.25 -8.08 9.48
CA ILE A 211 15.67 -6.71 9.16
C ILE A 211 16.57 -6.74 7.92
N GLU A 212 16.24 -5.95 6.88
CA GLU A 212 17.13 -5.75 5.73
C GLU A 212 18.35 -4.91 6.14
N LYS A 213 19.48 -5.57 6.40
CA LYS A 213 20.71 -4.94 6.90
C LYS A 213 21.25 -3.80 6.03
N LYS A 214 20.99 -3.82 4.71
CA LYS A 214 21.48 -2.81 3.75
C LYS A 214 20.95 -1.39 3.97
N TYR A 215 19.92 -1.21 4.79
CA TYR A 215 19.28 0.09 5.05
C TYR A 215 19.48 0.59 6.49
N LEU A 216 20.39 -0.04 7.24
CA LEU A 216 20.72 0.36 8.59
C LEU A 216 21.89 1.36 8.57
N TYR A 217 21.76 2.45 9.32
CA TYR A 217 22.80 3.44 9.53
C TYR A 217 23.53 3.24 10.88
N VAL A 218 23.41 2.05 11.48
CA VAL A 218 23.88 1.70 12.84
C VAL A 218 25.08 0.76 12.78
#